data_AF-A0A7Z7QQX8-F1
#
_entry.id   AF-A0A7Z7QQX8-F1
#
_cell.length_a   1.000
_cell.length_b   1.000
_cell.length_c   1.000
_cell.angle_alpha   90.00
_cell.angle_beta   90.00
_cell.angle_gamma   90.00
#
_symmetry.space_group_name_H-M   'P 1'
#
loop_
_entity.id
_entity.type
_entity.pdbx_description
1 polymer ?
#
loop_
_entity_poly.entity_id
_entity_poly.type
_entity_poly.pdbx_seq_one_letter_code
_entity_poly.pdbx_strand_id
1 'polypeptide(L)' 'MKVYSQGDQAIVVSLKGAVTPTATQRLLMIRNYLVAQNYPYITEIVPTETDMLISYDAYMMMRHLKIASPFYI' A
#
# COMPACT_ATOMS: atom_id res chain seq x y z
N MET A 1 -8.27 -10.07 2.69
CA MET A 1 -7.18 -9.10 2.46
C MET A 1 -5.85 -9.72 2.82
N LYS A 2 -4.89 -9.73 1.91
CA LYS A 2 -3.49 -10.07 2.14
C LYS A 2 -2.65 -8.87 1.74
N VAL A 3 -1.63 -8.58 2.54
CA VAL A 3 -0.63 -7.55 2.24
C VAL A 3 0.70 -8.28 2.03
N TYR A 4 1.39 -8.00 0.95
CA TYR A 4 2.69 -8.60 0.66
C TYR A 4 3.60 -7.63 -0.07
N SER A 5 4.91 -7.78 0.15
CA SER A 5 5.90 -6.97 -0.55
C SER A 5 5.99 -7.41 -2.02
N GLN A 6 6.09 -6.45 -2.92
CA GLN A 6 6.43 -6.66 -4.33
C GLN A 6 7.80 -6.03 -4.58
N GLY A 7 8.85 -6.80 -4.30
CA GLY A 7 10.22 -6.30 -4.30
C GLY A 7 10.47 -5.33 -3.13
N ASP A 8 11.41 -4.40 -3.34
CA ASP A 8 11.96 -3.54 -2.28
C ASP A 8 11.26 -2.17 -2.17
N GLN A 9 10.42 -1.82 -3.14
CA GLN A 9 9.86 -0.46 -3.28
C GLN A 9 8.33 -0.45 -3.42
N ALA A 10 7.67 -1.60 -3.29
CA ALA A 10 6.23 -1.66 -3.40
C ALA A 10 5.61 -2.69 -2.46
N ILE A 11 4.41 -2.38 -1.99
CA ILE A 11 3.53 -3.27 -1.25
C ILE A 11 2.25 -3.44 -2.06
N VAL A 12 1.76 -4.67 -2.13
CA VAL A 12 0.45 -4.97 -2.71
C VAL A 12 -0.54 -5.30 -1.61
N VAL A 13 -1.67 -4.60 -1.62
CA VAL A 13 -2.85 -4.92 -0.83
C VAL A 13 -3.83 -5.66 -1.73
N SER A 14 -3.94 -6.97 -1.54
CA SER A 14 -4.84 -7.83 -2.30
C SER A 14 -6.09 -8.17 -1.50
N LEU A 15 -7.29 -7.87 -2.00
CA LEU A 15 -8.51 -8.14 -1.24
C LEU A 15 -8.89 -9.63 -1.20
N LYS A 16 -8.40 -10.50 -2.10
CA LYS A 16 -8.77 -11.93 -2.04
C LYS A 16 -10.18 -12.22 -2.55
N GLY A 17 -10.43 -12.42 -3.85
CA GLY A 17 -11.73 -12.94 -4.31
C GLY A 17 -12.25 -12.33 -5.61
N ALA A 18 -13.55 -12.49 -5.86
CA ALA A 18 -14.23 -11.96 -7.04
C ALA A 18 -14.31 -10.43 -7.02
N VAL A 19 -14.24 -9.83 -8.22
CA VAL A 19 -14.48 -8.39 -8.42
C VAL A 19 -15.93 -8.09 -8.02
N THR A 20 -16.10 -7.32 -6.95
CA THR A 20 -17.42 -6.89 -6.48
C THR A 20 -17.38 -5.39 -6.17
N PRO A 21 -18.51 -4.65 -6.33
CA PRO A 21 -18.57 -3.24 -6.00
C PRO A 21 -18.10 -2.94 -4.56
N THR A 22 -18.45 -3.82 -3.61
CA THR A 22 -18.03 -3.72 -2.22
C THR A 22 -16.51 -3.84 -2.05
N ALA A 23 -15.85 -4.71 -2.83
CA ALA A 23 -14.40 -4.85 -2.79
C ALA A 23 -13.71 -3.58 -3.31
N THR A 24 -14.16 -3.06 -4.46
CA THR A 24 -13.64 -1.81 -5.04
C THR A 24 -13.86 -0.63 -4.08
N GLN A 25 -15.03 -0.53 -3.44
CA GLN A 25 -15.31 0.54 -2.50
C GLN A 25 -14.40 0.49 -1.26
N ARG A 26 -14.08 -0.72 -0.77
CA ARG A 26 -13.10 -0.90 0.31
C ARG A 26 -11.69 -0.45 -0.11
N LEU A 27 -11.24 -0.76 -1.33
CA LEU A 27 -9.96 -0.24 -1.84
C LEU A 27 -9.96 1.28 -1.91
N LEU A 28 -11.04 1.89 -2.42
CA LEU A 28 -11.15 3.35 -2.48
C LEU A 28 -11.09 4.01 -1.09
N MET A 29 -11.70 3.39 -0.08
CA MET A 29 -11.59 3.86 1.32
C MET A 29 -10.15 3.78 1.83
N ILE A 30 -9.44 2.68 1.57
CA ILE A 30 -8.02 2.53 1.96
C ILE A 30 -7.17 3.59 1.27
N ARG A 31 -7.36 3.81 -0.03
CA ARG A 31 -6.65 4.85 -0.79
C ARG A 31 -6.89 6.22 -0.18
N ASN A 32 -8.14 6.60 0.04
CA ASN A 32 -8.48 7.92 0.57
C ASN A 32 -7.89 8.12 1.98
N TYR A 33 -7.89 7.07 2.80
CA TYR A 33 -7.24 7.09 4.11
C TYR A 33 -5.73 7.33 3.98
N LEU A 34 -5.03 6.57 3.14
CA LEU A 34 -3.57 6.72 2.94
C LEU A 34 -3.19 8.08 2.36
N VAL A 35 -3.97 8.59 1.41
CA VAL A 35 -3.80 9.94 0.86
C VAL A 35 -3.98 11.00 1.95
N ALA A 36 -4.96 10.84 2.84
CA ALA A 36 -5.19 11.77 3.93
C ALA A 36 -4.06 11.76 4.98
N GLN A 37 -3.39 10.62 5.19
CA GLN A 37 -2.22 10.55 6.07
C GLN A 37 -1.00 11.28 5.48
N ASN A 38 -0.94 11.43 4.15
CA ASN A 38 0.12 12.15 3.44
C ASN A 38 1.54 11.72 3.86
N TYR A 39 1.77 10.40 3.91
CA TYR A 39 3.08 9.86 4.28
C TYR A 39 4.14 10.30 3.26
N PRO A 40 5.23 10.96 3.70
CA PRO A 40 6.21 11.57 2.79
C PRO A 40 7.05 10.55 2.02
N TYR A 41 6.99 9.28 2.41
CA TYR A 41 7.70 8.17 1.76
C TYR A 41 6.82 7.42 0.76
N ILE A 42 5.50 7.63 0.72
CA ILE A 42 4.65 7.00 -0.31
C ILE A 42 4.75 7.83 -1.58
N THR A 43 5.19 7.19 -2.66
CA THR A 43 5.39 7.85 -3.96
C THR A 43 4.17 7.68 -4.86
N GLU A 44 3.47 6.54 -4.76
CA GLU A 44 2.31 6.25 -5.60
C GLU A 44 1.33 5.30 -4.91
N ILE A 45 0.03 5.49 -5.17
CA ILE A 45 -1.02 4.56 -4.77
C ILE A 45 -1.89 4.27 -5.99
N VAL A 46 -1.76 3.07 -6.55
CA VAL A 46 -2.45 2.62 -7.76
C VAL A 46 -3.46 1.53 -7.41
N PRO A 47 -4.75 1.86 -7.27
CA PRO A 47 -5.79 0.85 -7.10
C PRO A 47 -6.11 0.15 -8.42
N THR A 48 -6.38 -1.15 -8.36
CA THR A 48 -7.04 -1.95 -9.40
C THR A 48 -8.41 -2.41 -8.89
N GLU A 49 -9.07 -3.31 -9.61
CA GLU A 49 -10.40 -3.80 -9.25
C GLU A 49 -10.42 -4.59 -7.93
N THR A 50 -9.36 -5.35 -7.65
CA THR A 50 -9.25 -6.26 -6.50
C THR A 50 -8.00 -6.05 -5.65
N ASP A 51 -7.04 -5.31 -6.17
CA ASP A 51 -5.74 -5.13 -5.56
C ASP A 51 -5.34 -3.65 -5.55
N MET A 52 -4.31 -3.31 -4.80
CA MET A 52 -3.76 -1.97 -4.78
C MET A 52 -2.25 -2.06 -4.63
N LEU A 53 -1.54 -1.42 -5.55
CA LEU A 53 -0.10 -1.23 -5.46
C LEU A 53 0.17 0.07 -4.71
N ILE A 54 1.03 0.00 -3.70
CA ILE A 54 1.53 1.15 -2.96
C ILE A 54 3.03 1.19 -3.15
N SER A 55 3.51 2.16 -3.90
CA SER A 55 4.94 2.39 -4.13
C SER A 55 5.47 3.35 -3.05
N TYR A 56 6.69 3.10 -2.59
CA TYR A 56 7.31 3.92 -1.56
C TYR A 56 8.83 4.02 -1.74
N ASP A 57 9.39 5.11 -1.22
CA ASP A 57 10.83 5.27 -1.04
C ASP A 57 11.25 4.51 0.24
N ALA A 58 11.90 3.37 0.05
CA ALA A 58 12.36 2.51 1.13
C ALA A 58 13.31 3.24 2.11
N TYR A 59 14.18 4.12 1.60
CA TYR A 59 15.11 4.88 2.43
C TYR A 59 14.39 5.89 3.31
N MET A 60 13.48 6.68 2.73
CA MET A 60 12.66 7.63 3.49
C MET A 60 11.75 6.92 4.49
N MET A 61 11.16 5.79 4.10
CA MET A 61 10.33 4.97 4.98
C MET A 61 11.13 4.45 6.17
N MET A 62 12.30 3.85 5.94
CA MET A 62 13.18 3.35 7.00
C MET A 62 13.56 4.45 7.99
N ARG A 63 13.91 5.65 7.50
CA ARG A 63 14.22 6.80 8.35
C ARG A 63 13.02 7.29 9.15
N HIS A 64 11.84 7.32 8.54
CA HIS A 64 10.62 7.78 9.19
C HIS A 64 10.16 6.80 10.29
N LEU A 65 10.21 5.50 10.01
CA LEU A 65 9.79 4.45 10.94
C LEU A 65 10.89 4.01 11.92
N LYS A 66 12.12 4.52 11.76
CA LYS A 66 13.30 4.16 12.56
C LYS A 66 13.60 2.65 12.54
N ILE A 67 13.48 2.05 11.37
CA ILE A 67 13.77 0.61 11.14
C ILE A 67 14.98 0.45 10.22
N ALA A 68 15.71 -0.66 10.39
CA ALA A 68 16.93 -0.92 9.64
C ALA A 68 16.70 -1.54 8.25
N SER A 69 15.50 -2.08 8.00
CA SER A 69 15.14 -2.72 6.74
C SER A 69 13.63 -2.64 6.51
N PRO A 70 13.16 -2.47 5.25
CA PRO A 70 11.73 -2.54 4.90
C PRO A 70 11.09 -3.89 5.24
N PHE A 71 11.89 -4.95 5.34
CA PHE A 71 11.43 -6.30 5.63
C PHE A 71 11.17 -6.58 7.12
N TYR A 72 11.44 -5.62 8.01
CA TYR A 72 11.15 -5.74 9.44
C TYR A 72 9.79 -5.14 9.85
N ILE A 73 8.91 -4.85 8.89
CA ILE A 73 7.54 -4.38 9.09
C ILE A 73 6.56 -5.55 9.07
#